data_AF-A0A9P5JT90-F1
#
_entry.id   AF-A0A9P5JT90-F1
#
_cell.length_a   1.000
_cell.length_b   1.000
_cell.length_c   1.000
_cell.angle_alpha   90.00
_cell.angle_beta   90.00
_cell.angle_gamma   90.00
#
_symmetry.space_group_name_H-M   'P 1'
#
loop_
_entity.id
_entity.type
_entity.pdbx_description
1 polymer ?
#
loop_
_entity_poly.entity_id
_entity_poly.type
_entity_poly.pdbx_seq_one_letter_code
_entity_poly.pdbx_strand_id
1 'polypeptide(L)'
;MTHFSPAVYVFWSCLSTSLLAFLIYHLYKFDRFKSLRRIRLWAYVHFHGRWGQEGGQGAFKRIMTFAYLISVPLIVSYSIGMAVIKYREGYSAVVFFGSKSSCSSTPSMSPPSMPLCPFSPPLHFIPTPYQLWTPQDLSLILPLEMIFSVAWSLEIVSHLEELCFWLFLTSVGTSRSHWFQSVYFKIWAAGSIISVVGLPVVTWLKRADPTVCEAWTFLVGGSGSLLITILSLRVAQAIPRLVNQVKSAGGEPEVVVRLSTFHDLNVKRLVFRFLFVIPVFILAVDGLQTCILLNFTIYLDFLASLIGIGLVASSMLTLLIFFPRSIEREAGYKPRMRSRS
;
A
#
# COMPACT_ATOMS: atom_id res chain seq x y z
N MET A 1 0.98 16.85 12.84
CA MET A 1 0.86 16.51 11.41
C MET A 1 0.11 17.61 10.68
N THR A 2 0.77 18.29 9.75
CA THR A 2 0.15 19.25 8.83
C THR A 2 -0.81 18.46 7.93
N HIS A 3 -2.09 18.86 7.89
CA HIS A 3 -3.08 18.21 7.03
C HIS A 3 -2.63 18.22 5.57
N PHE A 4 -2.68 17.07 4.88
CA PHE A 4 -2.49 17.03 3.43
C PHE A 4 -3.43 18.02 2.75
N SER A 5 -2.91 18.69 1.72
CA SER A 5 -3.75 19.60 0.95
C SER A 5 -4.86 18.84 0.22
N PRO A 6 -6.00 19.49 -0.06
CA PRO A 6 -7.04 18.95 -0.93
C PRO A 6 -6.51 18.45 -2.29
N ALA A 7 -5.44 19.08 -2.82
CA ALA A 7 -4.84 18.70 -4.09
C ALA A 7 -4.21 17.30 -4.05
N VAL A 8 -3.58 16.92 -2.94
CA VAL A 8 -3.03 15.57 -2.75
C VAL A 8 -4.13 14.51 -2.82
N TYR A 9 -5.27 14.75 -2.17
CA TYR A 9 -6.38 13.80 -2.17
C TYR A 9 -7.06 13.67 -3.55
N VAL A 10 -7.13 14.75 -4.33
CA VAL A 10 -7.55 14.67 -5.74
C VAL A 10 -6.56 13.87 -6.57
N PHE A 11 -5.26 14.11 -6.38
CA PHE A 11 -4.22 13.34 -7.06
C PHE A 11 -4.31 11.84 -6.71
N TRP A 12 -4.48 11.50 -5.43
CA TRP A 12 -4.71 10.13 -4.98
C TRP A 12 -5.99 9.53 -5.57
N SER A 13 -7.05 10.32 -5.71
CA SER A 13 -8.31 9.88 -6.35
C SER A 13 -8.12 9.54 -7.82
N CYS A 14 -7.36 10.35 -8.56
CA CYS A 14 -7.01 10.07 -9.96
C CYS A 14 -6.18 8.78 -10.07
N LEU A 15 -5.18 8.62 -9.20
CA LEU A 15 -4.30 7.45 -9.16
C LEU A 15 -5.06 6.17 -8.80
N SER A 16 -5.88 6.20 -7.75
CA SER A 16 -6.66 5.03 -7.27
C SER A 16 -7.73 4.63 -8.28
N THR A 17 -8.40 5.58 -8.92
CA THR A 17 -9.37 5.32 -9.99
C THR A 17 -8.68 4.71 -11.21
N SER A 18 -7.48 5.19 -11.55
CA SER A 18 -6.68 4.61 -12.63
C SER A 18 -6.25 3.18 -12.31
N LEU A 19 -5.86 2.90 -11.06
CA LEU A 19 -5.57 1.54 -10.59
C LEU A 19 -6.81 0.63 -10.68
N LEU A 20 -7.99 1.13 -10.32
CA LEU A 20 -9.25 0.38 -10.43
C LEU A 20 -9.59 0.06 -11.89
N ALA A 21 -9.49 1.04 -12.79
CA ALA A 21 -9.70 0.84 -14.21
C ALA A 21 -8.70 -0.19 -14.78
N PHE A 22 -7.43 -0.09 -14.39
CA PHE A 22 -6.41 -1.08 -14.74
C PHE A 22 -6.76 -2.48 -14.23
N LEU A 23 -7.15 -2.62 -12.96
CA LEU A 23 -7.55 -3.90 -12.36
C LEU A 23 -8.71 -4.54 -13.12
N ILE A 24 -9.78 -3.78 -13.39
CA ILE A 24 -10.96 -4.27 -14.12
C ILE A 24 -10.58 -4.70 -15.53
N TYR A 25 -9.85 -3.86 -16.26
CA TYR A 25 -9.39 -4.17 -17.61
C TYR A 25 -8.51 -5.42 -17.63
N HIS A 26 -7.55 -5.51 -16.70
CA HIS A 26 -6.61 -6.61 -16.59
C HIS A 26 -7.34 -7.93 -16.29
N LEU A 27 -8.25 -7.94 -15.31
CA LEU A 27 -9.06 -9.10 -14.98
C LEU A 27 -9.97 -9.52 -16.13
N TYR A 28 -10.58 -8.57 -16.84
CA TYR A 28 -11.41 -8.87 -18.00
C TYR A 28 -10.60 -9.50 -19.14
N LYS A 29 -9.44 -8.91 -19.49
CA LYS A 29 -8.62 -9.37 -20.61
C LYS A 29 -7.99 -10.74 -20.35
N PHE A 30 -7.41 -10.96 -19.17
CA PHE A 30 -6.61 -12.15 -18.89
C PHE A 30 -7.39 -13.27 -18.20
N ASP A 31 -8.32 -12.93 -17.32
CA ASP A 31 -9.08 -13.92 -16.56
C ASP A 31 -10.52 -14.06 -17.06
N ARG A 32 -11.04 -13.10 -17.86
CA ARG A 32 -12.46 -13.02 -18.30
C ARG A 32 -13.43 -13.19 -17.13
N PHE A 33 -13.02 -12.73 -15.94
CA PHE A 33 -13.71 -12.93 -14.67
C PHE A 33 -14.03 -14.40 -14.34
N LYS A 34 -13.26 -15.36 -14.86
CA LYS A 34 -13.44 -16.80 -14.56
C LYS A 34 -13.20 -17.10 -13.09
N SER A 35 -12.25 -16.42 -12.45
CA SER A 35 -12.02 -16.47 -11.00
C SER A 35 -13.27 -16.07 -10.20
N LEU A 36 -14.06 -15.12 -10.71
CA LEU A 36 -15.33 -14.70 -10.12
C LEU A 36 -16.50 -15.63 -10.46
N ARG A 37 -16.57 -16.14 -11.69
CA ARG A 37 -17.71 -16.99 -12.11
C ARG A 37 -17.80 -18.30 -11.33
N ARG A 38 -16.66 -18.80 -10.83
CA ARG A 38 -16.59 -20.02 -10.01
C ARG A 38 -16.94 -19.80 -8.53
N ILE A 39 -17.34 -18.59 -8.13
CA ILE A 39 -17.81 -18.21 -6.77
C ILE A 39 -19.07 -18.96 -6.37
N ARG A 40 -20.09 -19.00 -7.25
CA ARG A 40 -21.36 -19.69 -6.94
C ARG A 40 -21.14 -21.17 -6.63
N LEU A 41 -20.17 -21.79 -7.30
CA LEU A 41 -19.82 -23.19 -7.09
C LEU A 41 -18.89 -23.39 -5.88
N TRP A 42 -18.00 -22.44 -5.61
CA TRP A 42 -17.05 -22.54 -4.49
C TRP A 42 -17.67 -22.22 -3.13
N ALA A 43 -18.55 -21.23 -3.02
CA ALA A 43 -19.31 -21.00 -1.78
C ALA A 43 -20.14 -22.25 -1.40
N TYR A 44 -20.71 -22.92 -2.42
CA TYR A 44 -21.46 -24.15 -2.26
C TYR A 44 -20.58 -25.36 -1.87
N VAL A 45 -19.40 -25.50 -2.49
CA VAL A 45 -18.46 -26.62 -2.21
C VAL A 45 -17.66 -26.42 -0.92
N HIS A 46 -17.32 -25.18 -0.57
CA HIS A 46 -16.57 -24.86 0.66
C HIS A 46 -17.44 -25.02 1.91
N PHE A 47 -18.76 -24.81 1.80
CA PHE A 47 -19.70 -25.18 2.86
C PHE A 47 -19.81 -26.70 3.05
N HIS A 48 -19.40 -27.50 2.06
CA HIS A 48 -19.51 -28.97 2.04
C HIS A 48 -18.19 -29.76 2.13
N GLY A 49 -17.07 -29.13 2.52
CA GLY A 49 -15.95 -29.84 3.14
C GLY A 49 -15.07 -30.74 2.26
N ARG A 50 -15.06 -30.63 0.93
CA ARG A 50 -14.10 -31.39 0.07
C ARG A 50 -12.92 -30.54 -0.39
N TRP A 51 -11.82 -30.61 0.35
CA TRP A 51 -10.51 -30.14 -0.09
C TRP A 51 -9.81 -31.23 -0.92
N GLY A 52 -10.04 -31.23 -2.24
CA GLY A 52 -9.36 -32.13 -3.19
C GLY A 52 -7.98 -31.62 -3.61
N GLN A 53 -7.00 -32.53 -3.66
CA GLN A 53 -5.56 -32.36 -3.90
C GLN A 53 -5.11 -31.58 -5.17
N GLU A 54 -6.01 -31.24 -6.09
CA GLU A 54 -5.67 -30.51 -7.33
C GLU A 54 -5.92 -28.97 -7.24
N GLY A 55 -6.47 -28.48 -6.12
CA GLY A 55 -7.05 -27.12 -6.02
C GLY A 55 -6.17 -25.99 -5.47
N GLY A 56 -4.94 -26.28 -5.02
CA GLY A 56 -4.13 -25.34 -4.23
C GLY A 56 -3.76 -24.04 -4.93
N GLN A 57 -3.20 -24.12 -6.14
CA GLN A 57 -2.75 -22.95 -6.92
C GLN A 57 -3.94 -22.07 -7.35
N GLY A 58 -5.10 -22.68 -7.58
CA GLY A 58 -6.33 -21.96 -7.93
C GLY A 58 -7.00 -21.25 -6.76
N ALA A 59 -6.76 -21.69 -5.52
CA ALA A 59 -7.27 -21.04 -4.31
C ALA A 59 -6.50 -19.74 -4.02
N PHE A 60 -5.17 -19.76 -4.12
CA PHE A 60 -4.33 -18.56 -3.94
C PHE A 60 -4.68 -17.45 -4.91
N LYS A 61 -4.74 -17.78 -6.20
CA LYS A 61 -5.13 -16.83 -7.24
C LYS A 61 -6.46 -16.14 -6.89
N ARG A 62 -7.44 -16.88 -6.33
CA ARG A 62 -8.74 -16.32 -5.93
C ARG A 62 -8.65 -15.40 -4.72
N ILE A 63 -7.98 -15.82 -3.65
CA ILE A 63 -7.81 -15.00 -2.45
C ILE A 63 -7.18 -13.66 -2.83
N MET A 64 -6.15 -13.70 -3.67
CA MET A 64 -5.49 -12.52 -4.20
C MET A 64 -6.42 -11.67 -5.08
N THR A 65 -7.20 -12.28 -5.98
CA THR A 65 -8.21 -11.54 -6.76
C THR A 65 -9.20 -10.82 -5.83
N PHE A 66 -9.69 -11.47 -4.78
CA PHE A 66 -10.65 -10.87 -3.84
C PHE A 66 -10.04 -9.75 -3.02
N ALA A 67 -8.83 -9.96 -2.51
CA ALA A 67 -8.12 -8.94 -1.75
C ALA A 67 -8.03 -7.65 -2.55
N TYR A 68 -7.64 -7.70 -3.83
CA TYR A 68 -7.57 -6.53 -4.71
C TYR A 68 -8.93 -5.98 -5.15
N LEU A 69 -9.92 -6.85 -5.42
CA LEU A 69 -11.27 -6.40 -5.77
C LEU A 69 -12.01 -5.73 -4.62
N ILE A 70 -11.58 -5.97 -3.38
CA ILE A 70 -12.12 -5.29 -2.20
C ILE A 70 -11.24 -4.07 -1.87
N SER A 71 -9.91 -4.24 -1.79
CA SER A 71 -9.02 -3.16 -1.36
C SER A 71 -9.04 -1.97 -2.31
N VAL A 72 -8.97 -2.18 -3.63
CA VAL A 72 -8.87 -1.07 -4.58
C VAL A 72 -10.12 -0.17 -4.57
N PRO A 73 -11.35 -0.70 -4.61
CA PRO A 73 -12.54 0.14 -4.43
C PRO A 73 -12.57 0.87 -3.08
N LEU A 74 -12.14 0.23 -1.98
CA LEU A 74 -12.07 0.88 -0.68
C LEU A 74 -11.06 2.04 -0.67
N ILE A 75 -9.88 1.88 -1.30
CA ILE A 75 -8.91 2.97 -1.48
C ILE A 75 -9.53 4.11 -2.29
N VAL A 76 -10.27 3.80 -3.37
CA VAL A 76 -10.97 4.81 -4.20
C VAL A 76 -12.01 5.57 -3.36
N SER A 77 -12.83 4.85 -2.59
CA SER A 77 -13.83 5.46 -1.70
C SER A 77 -13.18 6.38 -0.66
N TYR A 78 -12.08 5.94 -0.05
CA TYR A 78 -11.30 6.76 0.88
C TYR A 78 -10.77 8.02 0.21
N SER A 79 -10.06 7.89 -0.92
CA SER A 79 -9.43 9.03 -1.58
C SER A 79 -10.44 10.07 -2.06
N ILE A 80 -11.55 9.62 -2.65
CA ILE A 80 -12.61 10.51 -3.13
C ILE A 80 -13.35 11.15 -1.94
N GLY A 81 -13.69 10.36 -0.92
CA GLY A 81 -14.37 10.87 0.27
C GLY A 81 -13.57 11.96 0.97
N MET A 82 -12.28 11.73 1.19
CA MET A 82 -11.38 12.72 1.78
C MET A 82 -11.19 13.94 0.89
N ALA A 83 -11.09 13.78 -0.44
CA ALA A 83 -11.01 14.89 -1.38
C ALA A 83 -12.25 15.79 -1.27
N VAL A 84 -13.45 15.21 -1.35
CA VAL A 84 -14.71 15.97 -1.29
C VAL A 84 -14.84 16.75 0.01
N ILE A 85 -14.57 16.10 1.16
CA ILE A 85 -14.65 16.77 2.47
C ILE A 85 -13.62 17.90 2.57
N LYS A 86 -12.37 17.66 2.15
CA LYS A 86 -11.31 18.67 2.20
C LYS A 86 -11.62 19.90 1.34
N TYR A 87 -12.24 19.73 0.16
CA TYR A 87 -12.67 20.86 -0.66
C TYR A 87 -13.88 21.61 -0.09
N ARG A 88 -14.78 20.90 0.60
CA ARG A 88 -15.95 21.49 1.27
C ARG A 88 -15.55 22.35 2.48
N GLU A 89 -14.62 21.86 3.29
CA GLU A 89 -14.11 22.56 4.48
C GLU A 89 -13.11 23.67 4.14
N GLY A 90 -12.47 23.61 2.96
CA GLY A 90 -11.67 24.68 2.40
C GLY A 90 -10.37 24.99 3.16
N TYR A 91 -9.94 26.25 3.08
CA TYR A 91 -8.75 26.77 3.74
C TYR A 91 -9.13 27.79 4.80
N SER A 92 -8.46 27.73 5.93
CA SER A 92 -8.62 28.69 7.02
C SER A 92 -7.39 29.59 7.10
N ALA A 93 -7.64 30.88 7.31
CA ALA A 93 -6.58 31.85 7.52
C ALA A 93 -6.09 31.76 8.96
N VAL A 94 -4.81 31.46 9.16
CA VAL A 94 -4.20 31.40 10.48
C VAL A 94 -3.20 32.54 10.61
N VAL A 95 -3.38 33.34 11.66
CA VAL A 95 -2.48 34.43 12.02
C VAL A 95 -1.40 33.85 12.93
N PHE A 96 -0.18 33.71 12.40
CA PHE A 96 0.97 33.35 13.23
C PHE A 96 1.43 34.57 14.03
N PHE A 97 1.03 34.65 15.29
CA PHE A 97 1.75 35.46 16.26
C PHE A 97 3.07 34.75 16.53
N GLY A 98 4.18 35.30 16.05
CA GLY A 98 5.50 34.71 16.23
C GLY A 98 5.79 34.46 17.71
N SER A 99 5.60 33.23 18.17
CA SER A 99 6.09 32.79 19.48
C SER A 99 7.60 32.70 19.36
N LYS A 100 8.30 33.74 19.80
CA LYS A 100 9.72 33.61 20.16
C LYS A 100 9.78 32.54 21.24
N SER A 101 10.27 31.35 20.87
CA SER A 101 10.68 30.34 21.81
C SER A 101 11.66 30.97 22.80
N SER A 102 11.22 31.06 24.06
CA SER A 102 12.06 31.44 25.18
C SER A 102 13.12 30.37 25.37
N CYS A 103 14.37 30.70 25.04
CA CYS A 103 15.56 30.10 25.63
C CYS A 103 16.49 31.23 26.10
N SER A 104 16.89 31.11 27.37
CA SER A 104 17.97 31.81 28.10
C SER A 104 17.84 33.32 28.39
N SER A 105 17.32 33.62 29.59
CA SER A 105 17.91 34.42 30.68
C SER A 105 18.90 35.56 30.38
N THR A 106 18.47 36.81 30.61
CA THR A 106 19.15 37.82 31.48
C THR A 106 18.20 39.01 31.70
N PRO A 107 18.08 39.58 32.93
CA PRO A 107 17.30 40.79 33.16
C PRO A 107 18.20 42.03 33.06
N SER A 108 17.93 42.93 32.12
CA SER A 108 18.39 44.32 32.23
C SER A 108 17.22 45.27 31.98
N MET A 109 17.01 46.14 32.97
CA MET A 109 15.97 47.17 32.98
C MET A 109 16.35 48.33 32.08
N SER A 110 15.47 48.68 31.15
CA SER A 110 15.34 50.03 30.60
C SER A 110 13.89 50.27 30.13
N PRO A 111 13.36 51.50 30.24
CA PRO A 111 11.93 51.81 30.06
C PRO A 111 11.51 51.91 28.58
N PRO A 112 10.19 51.82 28.27
CA PRO A 112 9.72 51.48 26.94
C PRO A 112 9.59 52.71 26.03
N SER A 113 10.45 52.82 25.04
CA SER A 113 10.10 53.53 23.80
C SER A 113 9.25 52.58 22.95
N MET A 114 7.96 52.86 22.79
CA MET A 114 7.12 52.20 21.79
C MET A 114 7.71 52.40 20.39
N PRO A 115 8.05 51.34 19.65
CA PRO A 115 8.13 51.42 18.21
C PRO A 115 6.75 51.02 17.64
N LEU A 116 6.10 51.96 16.96
CA LEU A 116 5.07 51.67 15.98
C LEU A 116 5.67 50.72 14.92
N CYS A 117 5.37 49.42 15.00
CA CYS A 117 5.60 48.50 13.90
C CYS A 117 4.28 48.29 13.13
N PRO A 118 4.17 48.68 11.86
CA PRO A 118 3.09 48.26 10.98
C PRO A 118 3.48 46.91 10.36
N PHE A 119 3.69 45.88 11.19
CA PHE A 119 3.84 44.52 10.68
C PHE A 119 2.54 43.78 10.97
N SER A 120 1.58 43.89 10.04
CA SER A 120 0.50 42.91 9.97
C SER A 120 1.17 41.54 9.89
N PRO A 121 0.90 40.62 10.83
CA PRO A 121 1.47 39.28 10.79
C PRO A 121 1.16 38.64 9.43
N PRO A 122 2.12 37.91 8.83
CA PRO A 122 1.89 37.27 7.54
C PRO A 122 0.69 36.32 7.66
N LEU A 123 -0.36 36.62 6.88
CA LEU A 123 -1.54 35.78 6.80
C LEU A 123 -1.18 34.52 6.03
N HIS A 124 -1.20 33.37 6.70
CA HIS A 124 -0.96 32.08 6.06
C HIS A 124 -2.29 31.32 5.92
N PHE A 125 -2.56 30.82 4.72
CA PHE A 125 -3.69 29.94 4.47
C PHE A 125 -3.22 28.49 4.61
N ILE A 126 -3.84 27.77 5.54
CA ILE A 126 -3.63 26.34 5.71
C ILE A 126 -4.94 25.59 5.45
N PRO A 127 -4.90 24.32 5.03
CA PRO A 127 -6.11 23.50 5.00
C PRO A 127 -6.80 23.57 6.36
N THR A 128 -8.12 23.77 6.36
CA THR A 128 -8.89 23.97 7.59
C THR A 128 -8.56 22.82 8.58
N PRO A 129 -8.13 23.13 9.81
CA PRO A 129 -7.79 22.12 10.81
C PRO A 129 -9.04 21.38 11.30
N TYR A 130 -8.93 20.10 11.69
CA TYR A 130 -10.09 19.27 12.06
C TYR A 130 -10.99 19.89 13.14
N GLN A 131 -10.44 20.70 14.04
CA GLN A 131 -11.20 21.36 15.11
C GLN A 131 -12.20 22.39 14.59
N LEU A 132 -11.99 22.90 13.38
CA LEU A 132 -12.86 23.88 12.71
C LEU A 132 -13.81 23.24 11.70
N TRP A 133 -13.80 21.92 11.56
CA TRP A 133 -14.65 21.23 10.60
C TRP A 133 -16.10 21.22 11.05
N THR A 134 -17.01 21.19 10.08
CA THR A 134 -18.42 20.98 10.35
C THR A 134 -18.64 19.63 11.05
N PRO A 135 -19.58 19.53 12.01
CA PRO A 135 -19.80 18.27 12.74
C PRO A 135 -20.19 17.09 11.83
N GLN A 136 -20.84 17.40 10.70
CA GLN A 136 -21.19 16.41 9.68
C GLN A 136 -19.93 15.80 9.04
N ASP A 137 -19.00 16.63 8.59
CA ASP A 137 -17.79 16.18 7.92
C ASP A 137 -16.79 15.54 8.89
N LEU A 138 -16.72 16.03 10.13
CA LEU A 138 -15.94 15.42 11.21
C LEU A 138 -16.39 13.97 11.50
N SER A 139 -17.71 13.72 11.45
CA SER A 139 -18.27 12.38 11.69
C SER A 139 -17.90 11.34 10.61
N LEU A 140 -17.54 11.81 9.40
CA LEU A 140 -17.18 10.96 8.27
C LEU A 140 -15.71 10.53 8.27
N ILE A 141 -14.85 11.20 9.05
CA ILE A 141 -13.41 10.87 9.09
C ILE A 141 -13.19 9.44 9.57
N LEU A 142 -13.78 9.05 10.70
CA LEU A 142 -13.56 7.71 11.25
C LEU A 142 -14.02 6.58 10.31
N PRO A 143 -15.22 6.64 9.69
CA PRO A 143 -15.60 5.68 8.66
C PRO A 143 -14.61 5.60 7.49
N LEU A 144 -14.11 6.74 7.00
CA LEU A 144 -13.15 6.78 5.90
C LEU A 144 -11.80 6.18 6.31
N GLU A 145 -11.29 6.51 7.49
CA GLU A 145 -10.06 5.93 8.05
C GLU A 145 -10.21 4.42 8.28
N MET A 146 -11.36 3.95 8.74
CA MET A 146 -11.64 2.52 8.89
C MET A 146 -11.64 1.81 7.53
N ILE A 147 -12.28 2.39 6.51
CA ILE A 147 -12.27 1.89 5.14
C ILE A 147 -10.83 1.78 4.62
N PHE A 148 -10.02 2.82 4.84
CA PHE A 148 -8.62 2.85 4.45
C PHE A 148 -7.79 1.79 5.17
N SER A 149 -7.95 1.65 6.49
CA SER A 149 -7.25 0.64 7.30
C SER A 149 -7.54 -0.78 6.84
N VAL A 150 -8.80 -1.09 6.49
CA VAL A 150 -9.19 -2.39 5.94
C VAL A 150 -8.56 -2.59 4.57
N ALA A 151 -8.62 -1.59 3.70
CA ALA A 151 -8.04 -1.67 2.36
C ALA A 151 -6.53 -1.94 2.39
N TRP A 152 -5.79 -1.19 3.22
CA TRP A 152 -4.36 -1.34 3.38
C TRP A 152 -4.01 -2.68 4.02
N SER A 153 -4.80 -3.17 4.98
CA SER A 153 -4.58 -4.50 5.56
C SER A 153 -4.63 -5.62 4.51
N LEU A 154 -5.56 -5.53 3.55
CA LEU A 154 -5.67 -6.50 2.45
C LEU A 154 -4.50 -6.39 1.46
N GLU A 155 -3.94 -5.19 1.26
CA GLU A 155 -2.69 -5.03 0.51
C GLU A 155 -1.49 -5.63 1.25
N ILE A 156 -1.40 -5.47 2.57
CA ILE A 156 -0.35 -6.11 3.38
C ILE A 156 -0.45 -7.64 3.29
N VAL A 157 -1.66 -8.21 3.40
CA VAL A 157 -1.91 -9.65 3.19
C VAL A 157 -1.41 -10.10 1.82
N SER A 158 -1.73 -9.33 0.78
CA SER A 158 -1.35 -9.63 -0.60
C SER A 158 0.16 -9.64 -0.78
N HIS A 159 0.85 -8.65 -0.23
CA HIS A 159 2.30 -8.57 -0.32
C HIS A 159 3.02 -9.60 0.55
N LEU A 160 2.45 -9.94 1.71
CA LEU A 160 2.99 -10.97 2.59
C LEU A 160 2.87 -12.35 1.95
N GLU A 161 1.75 -12.64 1.30
CA GLU A 161 1.54 -13.88 0.54
C GLU A 161 2.68 -14.09 -0.43
N GLU A 162 2.95 -13.06 -1.22
CA GLU A 162 3.94 -13.15 -2.27
C GLU A 162 5.35 -13.34 -1.71
N LEU A 163 5.69 -12.59 -0.66
CA LEU A 163 6.97 -12.73 0.02
C LEU A 163 7.16 -14.17 0.50
N CYS A 164 6.17 -14.71 1.20
CA CYS A 164 6.22 -16.08 1.72
C CYS A 164 6.30 -17.09 0.57
N PHE A 165 5.55 -16.88 -0.52
CA PHE A 165 5.54 -17.75 -1.69
C PHE A 165 6.91 -17.82 -2.35
N TRP A 166 7.57 -16.68 -2.57
CA TRP A 166 8.91 -16.67 -3.15
C TRP A 166 9.98 -17.23 -2.21
N LEU A 167 9.87 -16.99 -0.90
CA LEU A 167 10.77 -17.60 0.08
C LEU A 167 10.63 -19.13 0.12
N PHE A 168 9.40 -19.64 -0.05
CA PHE A 168 9.17 -21.07 -0.22
C PHE A 168 9.75 -21.60 -1.52
N LEU A 169 9.50 -20.95 -2.66
CA LEU A 169 10.03 -21.41 -3.95
C LEU A 169 11.57 -21.44 -3.96
N THR A 170 12.20 -20.44 -3.36
CA THR A 170 13.68 -20.36 -3.29
C THR A 170 14.30 -21.33 -2.28
N SER A 171 13.55 -21.77 -1.26
CA SER A 171 14.04 -22.74 -0.26
C SER A 171 13.81 -24.20 -0.66
N VAL A 172 12.71 -24.48 -1.36
CA VAL A 172 12.35 -25.85 -1.76
C VAL A 172 13.19 -26.35 -2.93
N GLY A 173 13.64 -25.46 -3.83
CA GLY A 173 14.46 -25.86 -4.99
C GLY A 173 13.78 -26.97 -5.81
N THR A 174 14.35 -28.17 -5.80
CA THR A 174 13.82 -29.38 -6.49
C THR A 174 13.06 -30.35 -5.57
N SER A 175 12.97 -30.09 -4.27
CA SER A 175 12.27 -30.95 -3.30
C SER A 175 10.74 -30.87 -3.48
N ARG A 176 10.01 -31.96 -3.21
CA ARG A 176 8.54 -32.01 -3.33
C ARG A 176 7.80 -31.57 -2.06
N SER A 177 8.28 -30.54 -1.36
CA SER A 177 7.54 -30.03 -0.19
C SER A 177 6.25 -29.36 -0.64
N HIS A 178 5.13 -29.63 0.04
CA HIS A 178 3.86 -28.95 -0.22
C HIS A 178 3.82 -27.58 0.46
N TRP A 179 3.33 -26.56 -0.25
CA TRP A 179 3.23 -25.19 0.24
C TRP A 179 2.39 -25.06 1.52
N PHE A 180 1.22 -25.70 1.58
CA PHE A 180 0.31 -25.60 2.75
C PHE A 180 0.87 -26.17 4.05
N GLN A 181 1.85 -27.06 3.96
CA GLN A 181 2.52 -27.65 5.12
C GLN A 181 3.77 -26.85 5.52
N SER A 182 4.19 -25.89 4.69
CA SER A 182 5.40 -25.11 4.91
C SER A 182 5.24 -24.12 6.07
N VAL A 183 6.38 -23.78 6.70
CA VAL A 183 6.44 -22.72 7.70
C VAL A 183 6.05 -21.37 7.11
N TYR A 184 6.36 -21.13 5.83
CA TYR A 184 6.00 -19.90 5.13
C TYR A 184 4.49 -19.69 5.02
N PHE A 185 3.72 -20.75 4.79
CA PHE A 185 2.26 -20.67 4.82
C PHE A 185 1.72 -20.31 6.22
N LYS A 186 2.31 -20.88 7.28
CA LYS A 186 1.92 -20.54 8.67
C LYS A 186 2.24 -19.09 9.01
N ILE A 187 3.41 -18.58 8.59
CA ILE A 187 3.81 -17.18 8.74
C ILE A 187 2.82 -16.27 7.99
N TRP A 188 2.49 -16.61 6.74
CA TRP A 188 1.51 -15.86 5.97
C TRP A 188 0.15 -15.80 6.65
N ALA A 189 -0.37 -16.95 7.11
CA ALA A 189 -1.68 -17.02 7.77
C ALA A 189 -1.70 -16.17 9.06
N ALA A 190 -0.67 -16.32 9.91
CA ALA A 190 -0.56 -15.55 11.14
C ALA A 190 -0.42 -14.04 10.87
N GLY A 191 0.47 -13.65 9.95
CA GLY A 191 0.65 -12.25 9.57
C GLY A 191 -0.59 -11.63 8.92
N SER A 192 -1.37 -12.43 8.19
CA SER A 192 -2.65 -11.99 7.60
C SER A 192 -3.68 -11.67 8.67
N ILE A 193 -3.82 -12.54 9.69
CA ILE A 193 -4.72 -12.28 10.82
C ILE A 193 -4.27 -11.02 11.57
N ILE A 194 -2.96 -10.90 11.84
CA ILE A 194 -2.39 -9.73 12.53
C ILE A 194 -2.66 -8.46 11.72
N SER A 195 -2.55 -8.48 10.40
CA SER A 195 -2.78 -7.29 9.58
C SER A 195 -4.26 -6.90 9.50
N VAL A 196 -5.14 -7.86 9.19
CA VAL A 196 -6.58 -7.64 8.98
C VAL A 196 -7.28 -7.23 10.28
N VAL A 197 -6.83 -7.74 11.42
CA VAL A 197 -7.37 -7.36 12.73
C VAL A 197 -6.61 -6.17 13.32
N GLY A 198 -5.28 -6.22 13.29
CA GLY A 198 -4.44 -5.27 14.00
C GLY A 198 -4.54 -3.84 13.47
N LEU A 199 -4.54 -3.65 12.13
CA LEU A 199 -4.56 -2.30 11.57
C LEU A 199 -5.90 -1.58 11.86
N PRO A 200 -7.09 -2.17 11.61
CA PRO A 200 -8.36 -1.55 11.98
C PRO A 200 -8.54 -1.38 13.50
N VAL A 201 -8.03 -2.30 14.32
CA VAL A 201 -8.09 -2.16 15.78
C VAL A 201 -7.28 -0.96 16.25
N VAL A 202 -6.08 -0.72 15.70
CA VAL A 202 -5.29 0.47 16.03
C VAL A 202 -6.02 1.75 15.66
N THR A 203 -6.60 1.82 14.44
CA THR A 203 -7.42 2.95 14.00
C THR A 203 -8.60 3.19 14.95
N TRP A 204 -9.32 2.12 15.33
CA TRP A 204 -10.43 2.22 16.28
C TRP A 204 -10.02 2.68 17.68
N LEU A 205 -8.88 2.23 18.20
CA LEU A 205 -8.37 2.60 19.52
C LEU A 205 -7.89 4.05 19.57
N LYS A 206 -7.40 4.58 18.44
CA LYS A 206 -6.90 5.96 18.34
C LYS A 206 -7.93 6.97 17.83
N ARG A 207 -9.18 6.57 17.66
CA ARG A 207 -10.28 7.40 17.11
C ARG A 207 -10.57 8.73 17.83
N ALA A 208 -10.11 8.91 19.07
CA ALA A 208 -10.43 10.09 19.87
C ALA A 208 -9.86 11.39 19.27
N ASP A 209 -8.71 11.30 18.60
CA ASP A 209 -8.09 12.41 17.89
C ASP A 209 -7.79 11.96 16.45
N PRO A 210 -8.45 12.54 15.43
CA PRO A 210 -8.27 12.14 14.04
C PRO A 210 -6.82 12.26 13.54
N THR A 211 -6.06 13.26 13.99
CA THR A 211 -4.66 13.45 13.56
C THR A 211 -3.76 12.37 14.14
N VAL A 212 -3.96 12.05 15.42
CA VAL A 212 -3.22 10.95 16.08
C VAL A 212 -3.64 9.60 15.49
N CYS A 213 -4.92 9.44 15.17
CA CYS A 213 -5.45 8.24 14.52
C CYS A 213 -4.78 7.95 13.17
N GLU A 214 -4.71 8.96 12.29
CA GLU A 214 -4.05 8.86 10.99
C GLU A 214 -2.57 8.51 11.15
N ALA A 215 -1.85 9.22 12.02
CA ALA A 215 -0.42 9.01 12.26
C ALA A 215 -0.10 7.59 12.79
N TRP A 216 -0.90 7.07 13.73
CA TRP A 216 -0.73 5.69 14.21
C TRP A 216 -1.09 4.65 13.15
N THR A 217 -2.13 4.90 12.36
CA THR A 217 -2.50 4.01 11.24
C THR A 217 -1.37 3.94 10.21
N PHE A 218 -0.77 5.08 9.87
CA PHE A 218 0.37 5.16 8.97
C PHE A 218 1.62 4.51 9.58
N LEU A 219 1.87 4.68 10.87
CA LEU A 219 3.02 4.06 11.53
C LEU A 219 2.92 2.53 11.51
N VAL A 220 1.78 1.98 11.90
CA VAL A 220 1.59 0.52 11.99
C VAL A 220 1.54 -0.10 10.59
N GLY A 221 0.76 0.46 9.67
CA GLY A 221 0.69 0.01 8.29
C GLY A 221 2.02 0.17 7.55
N GLY A 222 2.70 1.29 7.75
CA GLY A 222 4.03 1.59 7.23
C GLY A 222 5.09 0.64 7.76
N SER A 223 5.10 0.34 9.07
CA SER A 223 6.04 -0.62 9.68
C SER A 223 5.88 -2.02 9.12
N GLY A 224 4.64 -2.51 9.00
CA GLY A 224 4.37 -3.81 8.38
C GLY A 224 4.81 -3.85 6.91
N SER A 225 4.49 -2.79 6.16
CA SER A 225 4.91 -2.65 4.76
C SER A 225 6.43 -2.57 4.60
N LEU A 226 7.13 -1.88 5.52
CA LEU A 226 8.59 -1.76 5.55
C LEU A 226 9.25 -3.09 5.82
N LEU A 227 8.77 -3.82 6.82
CA LEU A 227 9.28 -5.15 7.15
C LEU A 227 9.17 -6.10 5.95
N ILE A 228 7.99 -6.16 5.31
CA ILE A 228 7.81 -7.00 4.11
C ILE A 228 8.75 -6.54 2.99
N THR A 229 8.88 -5.23 2.77
CA THR A 229 9.75 -4.65 1.72
C THR A 229 11.23 -5.01 1.96
N ILE A 230 11.72 -4.91 3.18
CA ILE A 230 13.08 -5.30 3.55
C ILE A 230 13.28 -6.80 3.32
N LEU A 231 12.33 -7.63 3.74
CA LEU A 231 12.41 -9.08 3.52
C LEU A 231 12.34 -9.46 2.03
N SER A 232 11.64 -8.67 1.20
CA SER A 232 11.61 -8.85 -0.25
C SER A 232 12.98 -8.61 -0.92
N LEU A 233 13.90 -7.85 -0.32
CA LEU A 233 15.29 -7.74 -0.83
C LEU A 233 15.98 -9.10 -0.87
N ARG A 234 15.77 -9.92 0.17
CA ARG A 234 16.33 -11.28 0.22
C ARG A 234 15.81 -12.14 -0.92
N VAL A 235 14.52 -12.02 -1.25
CA VAL A 235 13.92 -12.71 -2.39
C VAL A 235 14.54 -12.23 -3.70
N ALA A 236 14.67 -10.92 -3.91
CA ALA A 236 15.26 -10.36 -5.13
C ALA A 236 16.68 -10.89 -5.37
N GLN A 237 17.47 -11.07 -4.31
CA GLN A 237 18.82 -11.65 -4.40
C GLN A 237 18.83 -13.17 -4.63
N ALA A 238 17.78 -13.88 -4.23
CA ALA A 238 17.71 -15.35 -4.31
C ALA A 238 17.21 -15.84 -5.68
N ILE A 239 16.31 -15.11 -6.35
CA ILE A 239 15.72 -15.54 -7.63
C ILE A 239 16.77 -15.79 -8.73
N PRO A 240 17.82 -14.94 -8.94
CA PRO A 240 18.84 -15.22 -9.95
C PRO A 240 19.56 -16.55 -9.75
N ARG A 241 19.78 -16.95 -8.48
CA ARG A 241 20.37 -18.25 -8.14
C ARG A 241 19.45 -19.39 -8.54
N LEU A 242 18.14 -19.25 -8.28
CA LEU A 242 17.14 -20.21 -8.71
C LEU A 242 17.07 -20.33 -10.24
N VAL A 243 17.13 -19.22 -10.97
CA VAL A 243 17.17 -19.20 -12.44
C VAL A 243 18.38 -20.00 -12.97
N ASN A 244 19.56 -19.76 -12.40
CA ASN A 244 20.78 -20.46 -12.79
C ASN A 244 20.71 -21.97 -12.49
N GLN A 245 20.10 -22.36 -11.37
CA GLN A 245 19.89 -23.77 -11.02
C GLN A 245 18.93 -24.48 -11.98
N VAL A 246 17.81 -23.84 -12.34
CA VAL A 246 16.87 -24.39 -13.32
C VAL A 246 17.53 -24.52 -14.69
N LYS A 247 18.35 -23.53 -15.08
CA LYS A 247 19.10 -23.56 -16.34
C LYS A 247 20.15 -24.68 -16.36
N SER A 248 20.90 -24.88 -15.28
CA SER A 248 21.91 -25.95 -15.20
C SER A 248 21.30 -27.36 -15.12
N ALA A 249 20.09 -27.48 -14.56
CA ALA A 249 19.32 -28.72 -14.53
C ALA A 249 18.66 -29.09 -15.87
N GLY A 250 18.89 -28.32 -16.94
CA GLY A 250 18.27 -28.55 -18.25
C GLY A 250 16.78 -28.18 -18.30
N GLY A 251 16.35 -27.24 -17.45
CA GLY A 251 14.97 -26.75 -17.41
C GLY A 251 14.51 -26.15 -18.74
N GLU A 252 13.21 -26.26 -19.01
CA GLU A 252 12.60 -25.78 -20.25
C GLU A 252 12.84 -24.25 -20.42
N PRO A 253 13.26 -23.79 -21.62
CA PRO A 253 13.53 -22.38 -21.87
C PRO A 253 12.36 -21.45 -21.51
N GLU A 254 11.12 -21.93 -21.68
CA GLU A 254 9.90 -21.24 -21.31
C GLU A 254 9.85 -20.90 -19.82
N VAL A 255 10.21 -21.86 -18.97
CA VAL A 255 10.24 -21.70 -17.51
C VAL A 255 11.32 -20.69 -17.10
N VAL A 256 12.49 -20.75 -17.74
CA VAL A 256 13.61 -19.84 -17.48
C VAL A 256 13.25 -18.40 -17.85
N VAL A 257 12.65 -18.17 -19.02
CA VAL A 257 12.23 -16.83 -19.46
C VAL A 257 11.17 -16.23 -18.53
N ARG A 258 10.18 -17.04 -18.13
CA ARG A 258 9.14 -16.61 -17.17
C ARG A 258 9.75 -16.24 -15.83
N LEU A 259 10.65 -17.07 -15.29
CA LEU A 259 11.30 -16.81 -14.02
C LEU A 259 12.20 -15.56 -14.05
N SER A 260 12.92 -15.33 -15.16
CA SER A 260 13.68 -14.09 -15.38
C SER A 260 12.77 -12.87 -15.46
N THR A 261 11.64 -12.97 -16.15
CA THR A 261 10.65 -11.87 -16.22
C THR A 261 10.09 -11.56 -14.84
N PHE A 262 9.80 -12.58 -14.03
CA PHE A 262 9.34 -12.38 -12.66
C PHE A 262 10.40 -11.68 -11.80
N HIS A 263 11.68 -12.03 -11.96
CA HIS A 263 12.76 -11.32 -11.27
C HIS A 263 12.74 -9.82 -11.60
N ASP A 264 12.67 -9.47 -12.88
CA ASP A 264 12.72 -8.06 -13.31
C ASP A 264 11.51 -7.27 -12.81
N LEU A 265 10.32 -7.87 -12.80
CA LEU A 265 9.12 -7.26 -12.23
C LEU A 265 9.24 -7.09 -10.71
N ASN A 266 9.79 -8.08 -10.01
CA ASN A 266 10.03 -8.03 -8.57
C ASN A 266 10.98 -6.90 -8.18
N VAL A 267 12.09 -6.74 -8.91
CA VAL A 267 13.08 -5.67 -8.67
C VAL A 267 12.46 -4.30 -8.89
N LYS A 268 11.78 -4.09 -10.02
CA LYS A 268 11.10 -2.81 -10.31
C LYS A 268 10.05 -2.48 -9.26
N ARG A 269 9.27 -3.48 -8.82
CA ARG A 269 8.29 -3.28 -7.77
C ARG A 269 8.94 -2.89 -6.46
N LEU A 270 10.05 -3.51 -6.10
CA LEU A 270 10.74 -3.23 -4.86
C LEU A 270 11.18 -1.75 -4.78
N VAL A 271 11.63 -1.17 -5.88
CA VAL A 271 11.94 0.27 -5.98
C VAL A 271 10.71 1.12 -5.66
N PHE A 272 9.57 0.83 -6.28
CA PHE A 272 8.33 1.58 -6.01
C PHE A 272 7.79 1.37 -4.60
N ARG A 273 8.02 0.20 -3.98
CA ARG A 273 7.67 -0.01 -2.57
C ARG A 273 8.51 0.85 -1.64
N PHE A 274 9.80 1.03 -1.89
CA PHE A 274 10.59 2.00 -1.12
C PHE A 274 10.11 3.43 -1.34
N LEU A 275 9.73 3.79 -2.57
CA LEU A 275 9.14 5.09 -2.89
C LEU A 275 7.83 5.35 -2.14
N PHE A 276 7.07 4.31 -1.82
CA PHE A 276 5.85 4.37 -1.02
C PHE A 276 6.15 4.38 0.49
N VAL A 277 6.88 3.38 0.98
CA VAL A 277 6.99 3.11 2.43
C VAL A 277 7.88 4.12 3.15
N ILE A 278 8.96 4.60 2.53
CA ILE A 278 9.86 5.57 3.18
C ILE A 278 9.11 6.87 3.48
N PRO A 279 8.41 7.51 2.51
CA PRO A 279 7.59 8.68 2.79
C PRO A 279 6.48 8.43 3.82
N VAL A 280 5.77 7.28 3.76
CA VAL A 280 4.76 6.92 4.78
C VAL A 280 5.37 6.95 6.18
N PHE A 281 6.54 6.33 6.35
CA PHE A 281 7.18 6.23 7.65
C PHE A 281 7.68 7.59 8.16
N ILE A 282 8.23 8.43 7.28
CA ILE A 282 8.61 9.81 7.61
C ILE A 282 7.40 10.59 8.10
N LEU A 283 6.29 10.54 7.36
CA LEU A 283 5.05 11.25 7.71
C LEU A 283 4.43 10.71 9.01
N ALA A 284 4.49 9.39 9.25
CA ALA A 284 3.97 8.79 10.47
C ALA A 284 4.76 9.24 11.72
N VAL A 285 6.09 9.26 11.64
CA VAL A 285 6.94 9.70 12.75
C VAL A 285 6.75 11.20 13.01
N ASP A 286 6.68 12.03 11.96
CA ASP A 286 6.37 13.47 12.06
C ASP A 286 4.95 13.75 12.55
N GLY A 287 4.02 12.82 12.36
CA GLY A 287 2.67 12.89 12.92
C GLY A 287 2.63 12.71 14.44
N LEU A 288 3.55 11.89 14.98
CA LEU A 288 3.57 11.51 16.40
C LEU A 288 4.53 12.34 17.24
N GLN A 289 5.70 12.65 16.70
CA GLN A 289 6.60 13.62 17.27
C GLN A 289 6.18 14.97 16.69
N THR A 290 5.93 15.99 17.52
CA THR A 290 5.72 17.37 17.04
C THR A 290 7.04 17.96 16.48
N CYS A 291 7.73 17.21 15.62
CA CYS A 291 8.99 17.56 15.00
C CYS A 291 8.76 18.65 13.94
N ILE A 292 9.74 19.54 13.82
CA ILE A 292 9.68 20.77 13.00
C ILE A 292 9.95 20.48 11.50
N LEU A 293 10.32 19.23 11.14
CA LEU A 293 10.97 18.91 9.87
C LEU A 293 10.07 19.16 8.63
N LEU A 294 8.74 19.12 8.78
CA LEU A 294 7.76 19.34 7.70
C LEU A 294 6.80 20.51 7.97
N ASN A 295 7.29 21.59 8.57
CA ASN A 295 6.53 22.84 8.72
C ASN A 295 6.12 23.51 7.39
N PHE A 296 6.62 23.02 6.24
CA PHE A 296 6.21 23.50 4.92
C PHE A 296 5.26 22.50 4.25
N THR A 297 4.06 22.98 3.92
CA THR A 297 3.01 22.22 3.21
C THR A 297 3.52 21.58 1.91
N ILE A 298 4.47 22.22 1.23
CA ILE A 298 5.04 21.72 -0.04
C ILE A 298 5.75 20.37 0.14
N TYR A 299 6.57 20.21 1.19
CA TYR A 299 7.30 18.95 1.40
C TYR A 299 6.35 17.82 1.83
N LEU A 300 5.36 18.15 2.65
CA LEU A 300 4.32 17.22 3.06
C LEU A 300 3.51 16.72 1.86
N ASP A 301 3.04 17.63 1.01
CA ASP A 301 2.29 17.29 -0.20
C ASP A 301 3.14 16.52 -1.21
N PHE A 302 4.43 16.85 -1.33
CA PHE A 302 5.36 16.12 -2.18
C PHE A 302 5.55 14.68 -1.69
N LEU A 303 5.82 14.47 -0.39
CA LEU A 303 5.94 13.14 0.19
C LEU A 303 4.64 12.35 0.03
N ALA A 304 3.49 12.97 0.30
CA ALA A 304 2.20 12.33 0.11
C ALA A 304 1.93 11.97 -1.35
N SER A 305 2.35 12.81 -2.30
CA SER A 305 2.25 12.50 -3.73
C SER A 305 3.12 11.29 -4.11
N LEU A 306 4.34 11.20 -3.56
CA LEU A 306 5.22 10.03 -3.75
C LEU A 306 4.62 8.74 -3.20
N ILE A 307 3.92 8.80 -2.06
CA ILE A 307 3.17 7.66 -1.50
C ILE A 307 2.18 7.13 -2.53
N GLY A 308 1.34 8.01 -3.08
CA GLY A 308 0.34 7.63 -4.08
C GLY A 308 0.96 6.99 -5.31
N ILE A 309 2.03 7.59 -5.86
CA ILE A 309 2.73 7.07 -7.05
C ILE A 309 3.35 5.70 -6.76
N GLY A 310 4.09 5.59 -5.65
CA GLY A 310 4.75 4.34 -5.26
C GLY A 310 3.75 3.22 -5.02
N LEU A 311 2.63 3.52 -4.34
CA LEU A 311 1.57 2.56 -4.05
C LEU A 311 0.93 2.04 -5.34
N VAL A 312 0.47 2.94 -6.22
CA VAL A 312 -0.20 2.54 -7.47
C VAL A 312 0.74 1.78 -8.39
N ALA A 313 1.98 2.27 -8.60
CA ALA A 313 2.95 1.57 -9.44
C ALA A 313 3.30 0.17 -8.87
N SER A 314 3.47 0.06 -7.55
CA SER A 314 3.72 -1.21 -6.87
C SER A 314 2.53 -2.17 -7.00
N SER A 315 1.30 -1.70 -6.80
CA SER A 315 0.09 -2.52 -6.91
C SER A 315 -0.17 -2.96 -8.35
N MET A 316 0.09 -2.12 -9.35
CA MET A 316 0.04 -2.52 -10.77
C MET A 316 1.05 -3.64 -11.09
N LEU A 317 2.30 -3.52 -10.61
CA LEU A 317 3.31 -4.55 -10.82
C LEU A 317 2.96 -5.86 -10.11
N THR A 318 2.37 -5.78 -8.93
CA THR A 318 1.89 -6.94 -8.18
C THR A 318 0.80 -7.68 -8.94
N LEU A 319 -0.17 -6.96 -9.52
CA LEU A 319 -1.18 -7.57 -10.40
C LEU A 319 -0.54 -8.25 -11.63
N LEU A 320 0.50 -7.66 -12.23
CA LEU A 320 1.22 -8.28 -13.34
C LEU A 320 1.96 -9.57 -12.94
N ILE A 321 2.43 -9.66 -11.69
CA ILE A 321 3.09 -10.85 -11.17
C ILE A 321 2.07 -11.97 -10.88
N PHE A 322 0.93 -11.65 -10.26
CA PHE A 322 -0.10 -12.64 -9.93
C PHE A 322 -0.92 -13.13 -11.13
N PHE A 323 -1.08 -12.27 -12.13
CA PHE A 323 -1.80 -12.59 -13.36
C PHE A 323 -0.83 -12.44 -14.53
N PRO A 324 0.16 -13.35 -14.65
CA PRO A 324 1.19 -13.23 -15.67
C PRO A 324 0.56 -13.20 -17.05
N ARG A 325 0.99 -12.23 -17.86
CA ARG A 325 0.64 -12.20 -19.28
C ARG A 325 1.25 -13.42 -19.96
N SER A 326 0.52 -14.04 -20.88
CA SER A 326 1.12 -14.99 -21.81
C SER A 326 1.91 -14.22 -22.88
N ILE A 327 3.09 -13.70 -22.51
CA ILE A 327 3.95 -12.90 -23.39
C ILE A 327 4.26 -13.66 -24.68
N GLU A 328 4.39 -14.99 -24.62
CA GLU A 328 4.60 -15.86 -25.79
C GLU A 328 3.43 -15.84 -26.80
N ARG A 329 2.19 -15.80 -26.31
CA ARG A 329 0.99 -15.73 -27.15
C ARG A 329 0.82 -14.35 -27.78
N GLU A 330 1.27 -13.31 -27.07
CA GLU A 330 1.29 -11.93 -27.57
C GLU A 330 2.47 -11.68 -28.54
N ALA A 331 3.60 -12.36 -28.34
CA ALA A 331 4.79 -12.30 -29.22
C ALA A 331 4.72 -13.25 -30.43
N GLY A 332 3.60 -13.98 -30.61
CA GLY A 332 3.39 -14.87 -31.76
C GLY A 332 4.23 -16.16 -31.74
N TYR A 333 4.79 -16.54 -30.60
CA TYR A 333 5.62 -17.74 -30.49
C TYR A 333 4.74 -18.99 -30.57
N LYS A 334 4.85 -19.76 -31.66
CA LYS A 334 4.21 -21.08 -31.78
C LYS A 334 5.16 -22.12 -31.17
N PRO A 335 4.74 -22.87 -30.14
CA PRO A 335 5.58 -23.94 -29.60
C PRO A 335 5.90 -24.95 -30.70
N ARG A 336 7.18 -25.31 -30.83
CA ARG A 336 7.63 -26.30 -31.80
C ARG A 336 6.97 -27.63 -31.39
N MET A 337 6.08 -28.17 -32.24
CA MET A 337 5.48 -29.48 -31.98
C MET A 337 6.62 -30.49 -31.79
N ARG A 338 6.71 -31.07 -30.59
CA ARG A 338 7.59 -32.22 -30.35
C ARG A 338 7.10 -33.35 -31.26
N SER A 339 7.92 -33.73 -32.24
CA SER A 339 7.76 -35.00 -32.93
C SER A 339 7.82 -36.08 -31.87
N ARG A 340 6.72 -36.82 -31.68
CA ARG A 340 6.75 -38.09 -30.97
C ARG A 340 7.66 -39.00 -31.80
N SER A 341 8.88 -39.22 -31.31
CA SER A 341 9.73 -40.33 -31.74
C SER A 341 9.36 -41.57 -30.95
#